data_AF-A0A1I5N7C8-F1
#
_entry.id   AF-A0A1I5N7C8-F1
#
_cell.length_a   1.000
_cell.length_b   1.000
_cell.length_c   1.000
_cell.angle_alpha   90.00
_cell.angle_beta   90.00
_cell.angle_gamma   90.00
#
_symmetry.space_group_name_H-M   'P 1'
#
loop_
_entity.id
_entity.type
_entity.pdbx_description
1 polymer ?
#
loop_
_entity_poly.entity_id
_entity_poly.type
_entity_poly.pdbx_seq_one_letter_code
_entity_poly.pdbx_strand_id
1 'polypeptide(L)'
;MTHATTMPRRTLAGHARAALALGLPLIGSHVAQFAITLTDAMMLGWYDVQALAGQVLGGTMFFVLFIMGSGFAWAVMPMIAHAAGAGDATQARRVTRMGLWLSLAFGALCLPAFLAAEPIFLAAGQQPGTSALAGDYLRVAGWAIFPALVVMVLKSYLAALERTRVVLWVTLGAVAVNVVVN
;
A
#
# COMPACT_ATOMS: atom_id res chain seq x y z
N MET A 1 24.46 -38.43 -22.16
CA MET A 1 23.18 -38.33 -22.90
C MET A 1 22.23 -37.46 -22.09
N THR A 2 22.21 -36.16 -22.36
CA THR A 2 21.53 -35.11 -21.60
C THR A 2 20.10 -34.96 -22.11
N HIS A 3 19.12 -35.37 -21.30
CA HIS A 3 17.70 -35.08 -21.54
C HIS A 3 17.46 -33.58 -21.34
N ALA A 4 17.50 -32.81 -22.43
CA ALA A 4 16.94 -31.47 -22.47
C ALA A 4 15.40 -31.60 -22.48
N THR A 5 14.78 -31.52 -21.30
CA THR A 5 13.33 -31.33 -21.17
C THR A 5 12.98 -29.96 -21.76
N THR A 6 12.57 -29.96 -23.02
CA THR A 6 11.97 -28.82 -23.71
C THR A 6 10.66 -28.47 -22.99
N MET A 7 10.70 -27.43 -22.16
CA MET A 7 9.47 -26.84 -21.62
C MET A 7 8.53 -26.50 -22.78
N PRO A 8 7.26 -26.92 -22.76
CA PRO A 8 6.33 -26.62 -23.84
C PRO A 8 6.24 -25.10 -24.00
N ARG A 9 6.65 -24.59 -25.17
CA ARG A 9 6.52 -23.17 -25.54
C ARG A 9 5.04 -22.81 -25.45
N ARG A 10 4.62 -22.15 -24.37
CA ARG A 10 3.28 -21.57 -24.30
C ARG A 10 3.12 -20.62 -25.48
N THR A 11 2.03 -20.78 -26.22
CA THR A 11 1.68 -19.88 -27.32
C THR A 11 1.53 -18.45 -26.79
N LEU A 12 1.68 -17.44 -27.65
CA LEU A 12 1.50 -16.02 -27.27
C LEU A 12 0.14 -15.81 -26.57
N ALA A 13 -0.89 -16.50 -27.06
CA ALA A 13 -2.23 -16.53 -26.47
C ALA A 13 -2.26 -17.16 -25.06
N GLY A 14 -1.45 -18.19 -24.80
CA GLY A 14 -1.30 -18.80 -23.48
C GLY A 14 -0.64 -17.86 -22.45
N HIS A 15 0.37 -17.09 -22.89
CA HIS A 15 0.98 -16.04 -22.05
C HIS A 15 0.01 -14.89 -21.77
N ALA A 16 -0.70 -14.41 -22.79
CA ALA A 16 -1.71 -13.37 -22.64
C ALA A 16 -2.83 -13.79 -21.67
N ARG A 17 -3.32 -15.03 -21.79
CA ARG A 17 -4.35 -15.56 -20.87
C ARG A 17 -3.85 -15.65 -19.43
N ALA A 18 -2.62 -16.10 -19.20
CA ALA A 18 -2.03 -16.16 -17.87
C ALA A 18 -1.81 -14.76 -17.27
N ALA A 19 -1.33 -13.81 -18.09
CA ALA A 19 -1.16 -12.42 -17.68
C ALA A 19 -2.48 -11.76 -17.32
N LEU A 20 -3.55 -11.97 -18.10
CA LEU A 20 -4.88 -11.45 -17.81
C LEU A 20 -5.50 -12.10 -16.57
N ALA A 21 -5.31 -13.41 -16.37
CA ALA A 21 -5.83 -14.11 -15.20
C ALA A 21 -5.22 -13.61 -13.87
N LEU A 22 -3.99 -13.10 -13.90
CA LEU A 22 -3.33 -12.46 -12.75
C LEU A 22 -3.58 -10.95 -12.69
N GLY A 23 -3.58 -10.30 -13.85
CA GLY A 23 -3.68 -8.85 -13.99
C GLY A 23 -5.08 -8.32 -13.69
N LEU A 24 -6.15 -8.96 -14.19
CA LEU A 24 -7.52 -8.48 -13.95
C LEU A 24 -7.87 -8.39 -12.46
N PRO A 25 -7.62 -9.43 -11.63
CA PRO A 25 -7.91 -9.35 -10.20
C PRO A 25 -7.11 -8.23 -9.49
N LEU A 26 -5.86 -8.03 -9.89
CA LEU A 26 -5.01 -6.99 -9.33
C LEU A 26 -5.55 -5.60 -9.70
N ILE A 27 -5.86 -5.38 -10.98
CA ILE A 27 -6.49 -4.14 -11.48
C ILE A 27 -7.80 -3.89 -10.74
N GLY A 28 -8.66 -4.90 -10.60
CA GLY A 28 -9.93 -4.80 -9.87
C GLY A 28 -9.74 -4.40 -8.40
N SER A 29 -8.71 -4.93 -7.74
CA SER A 29 -8.38 -4.57 -6.36
C SER A 29 -7.95 -3.10 -6.25
N HIS A 30 -7.16 -2.61 -7.21
CA HIS A 30 -6.77 -1.20 -7.25
C HIS A 30 -7.95 -0.28 -7.55
N VAL A 31 -8.81 -0.64 -8.51
CA VAL A 31 -10.03 0.11 -8.83
C VAL A 31 -10.96 0.20 -7.62
N ALA A 32 -11.17 -0.91 -6.91
CA ALA A 32 -11.97 -0.94 -5.69
C ALA A 32 -11.37 -0.05 -4.60
N GLN A 33 -10.04 -0.11 -4.40
CA GLN A 33 -9.35 0.76 -3.45
C GLN A 33 -9.50 2.24 -3.80
N PHE A 34 -9.41 2.60 -5.10
CA PHE A 34 -9.67 3.96 -5.56
C PHE A 34 -11.12 4.39 -5.36
N ALA A 35 -12.08 3.49 -5.58
CA ALA A 35 -13.50 3.77 -5.40
C ALA A 35 -13.82 4.12 -3.93
N ILE A 36 -13.23 3.41 -2.96
CA ILE A 36 -13.38 3.73 -1.53
C ILE A 36 -12.92 5.17 -1.25
N THR A 37 -11.70 5.52 -1.67
CA THR A 37 -11.17 6.87 -1.47
C THR A 37 -12.02 7.95 -2.14
N LEU A 38 -12.58 7.65 -3.31
CA LEU A 38 -13.46 8.56 -4.03
C LEU A 38 -14.81 8.73 -3.30
N THR A 39 -15.41 7.65 -2.81
CA THR A 39 -16.69 7.70 -2.09
C THR A 39 -16.54 8.47 -0.77
N ASP A 40 -15.46 8.25 -0.02
CA ASP A 40 -15.18 9.01 1.21
C ASP A 40 -15.06 10.52 0.92
N ALA A 41 -14.34 10.87 -0.15
CA ALA A 41 -14.19 12.26 -0.59
C ALA A 41 -15.54 12.87 -1.02
N MET A 42 -16.39 12.12 -1.73
CA MET A 42 -17.72 12.58 -2.12
C MET A 42 -18.62 12.81 -0.90
N MET A 43 -18.64 11.89 0.05
CA MET A 43 -19.42 12.03 1.28
C MET A 43 -18.98 13.25 2.09
N LEU A 44 -17.67 13.43 2.28
CA LEU A 44 -17.18 14.60 3.00
C LEU A 44 -17.44 15.90 2.23
N GLY A 45 -17.38 15.89 0.90
CA GLY A 45 -17.72 17.03 0.06
C GLY A 45 -19.18 17.47 0.12
N TRP A 46 -20.11 16.55 0.37
CA TRP A 46 -21.52 16.88 0.63
C TRP A 46 -21.75 17.43 2.04
N TYR A 47 -20.93 17.04 3.01
CA TYR A 47 -21.03 17.48 4.38
C TYR A 47 -20.40 18.87 4.58
N ASP A 48 -19.14 19.05 4.21
CA ASP A 48 -18.42 20.32 4.33
C ASP A 48 -17.24 20.41 3.35
N VAL A 49 -17.27 21.43 2.48
CA VAL A 49 -16.27 21.61 1.41
C VAL A 49 -14.90 21.98 1.99
N GLN A 50 -14.83 22.67 3.13
CA GLN A 50 -13.56 23.03 3.76
C GLN A 50 -12.89 21.80 4.40
N ALA A 51 -13.66 20.94 5.06
CA ALA A 51 -13.22 19.67 5.60
C ALA A 51 -12.70 18.75 4.48
N LEU A 52 -13.40 18.68 3.35
CA LEU A 52 -12.92 17.94 2.18
C LEU A 52 -11.58 18.49 1.67
N ALA A 53 -11.44 19.81 1.55
CA ALA A 53 -10.18 20.42 1.11
C ALA A 53 -9.02 20.07 2.06
N GLY A 54 -9.26 20.11 3.38
CA GLY A 54 -8.29 19.69 4.39
C GLY A 54 -7.92 18.21 4.26
N GLN A 55 -8.91 17.33 4.10
CA GLN A 55 -8.70 15.89 3.92
C GLN A 55 -7.91 15.58 2.65
N VAL A 56 -8.21 16.24 1.52
CA VAL A 56 -7.48 16.04 0.26
C VAL A 56 -6.02 16.48 0.40
N LEU A 57 -5.78 17.64 1.02
CA LEU A 57 -4.42 18.16 1.23
C LEU A 57 -3.61 17.24 2.14
N GLY A 58 -4.14 16.89 3.31
CA GLY A 58 -3.48 15.99 4.26
C GLY A 58 -3.32 14.56 3.72
N GLY A 59 -4.38 14.04 3.08
CA GLY A 59 -4.39 12.73 2.45
C GLY A 59 -3.37 12.58 1.32
N THR A 60 -3.15 13.64 0.54
CA THR A 60 -2.10 13.65 -0.50
C THR A 60 -0.71 13.51 0.11
N MET A 61 -0.41 14.26 1.17
CA MET A 61 0.86 14.14 1.88
C MET A 61 1.06 12.73 2.46
N PHE A 62 0.03 12.18 3.11
CA PHE A 62 0.05 10.80 3.59
C PHE A 62 0.35 9.80 2.47
N PHE A 63 -0.37 9.91 1.35
CA PHE A 63 -0.25 8.99 0.21
C PHE A 63 1.14 9.03 -0.44
N VAL A 64 1.72 10.21 -0.62
CA VAL A 64 3.07 10.38 -1.18
C VAL A 64 4.12 9.70 -0.29
N LEU A 65 4.08 9.96 1.03
CA LEU A 65 5.01 9.33 1.98
C LEU A 65 4.77 7.83 2.09
N PHE A 66 3.51 7.39 2.05
CA PHE A 66 3.15 5.97 2.03
C PHE A 66 3.72 5.24 0.80
N ILE A 67 3.61 5.81 -0.41
CA ILE A 67 4.20 5.23 -1.62
C ILE A 67 5.71 5.14 -1.48
N MET A 68 6.36 6.21 -0.98
CA MET A 68 7.81 6.22 -0.80
C MET A 68 8.26 5.10 0.17
N GLY A 69 7.58 4.94 1.31
CA GLY A 69 7.85 3.86 2.25
C GLY A 69 7.49 2.47 1.72
N SER A 70 6.50 2.37 0.84
CA SER A 70 6.10 1.12 0.19
C SER A 70 7.18 0.57 -0.76
N GLY A 71 8.11 1.42 -1.21
CA GLY A 71 9.26 1.00 -2.02
C GLY A 71 10.08 -0.12 -1.37
N PHE A 72 10.24 -0.11 -0.04
CA PHE A 72 10.92 -1.19 0.69
C PHE A 72 10.19 -2.53 0.55
N ALA A 73 8.85 -2.51 0.64
CA ALA A 73 8.04 -3.70 0.48
C ALA A 73 8.12 -4.25 -0.95
N TRP A 74 8.18 -3.40 -1.97
CA TRP A 74 8.34 -3.83 -3.36
C TRP A 74 9.73 -4.43 -3.62
N ALA A 75 10.78 -3.88 -3.03
CA ALA A 75 12.14 -4.42 -3.13
C ALA A 75 12.28 -5.80 -2.47
N VAL A 76 11.55 -6.03 -1.39
CA VAL A 76 11.53 -7.30 -0.65
C VAL A 76 10.92 -8.46 -1.46
N MET A 77 9.97 -8.17 -2.37
CA MET A 77 9.26 -9.18 -3.15
C MET A 77 10.18 -10.08 -4.03
N PRO A 78 11.02 -9.55 -4.93
CA PRO A 78 11.91 -10.39 -5.75
C PRO A 78 12.96 -11.14 -4.92
N MET A 79 13.42 -10.55 -3.80
CA MET A 79 14.38 -11.20 -2.91
C MET A 79 13.78 -12.45 -2.24
N ILE A 80 12.52 -12.36 -1.77
CA ILE A 80 11.81 -13.51 -1.20
C ILE A 80 11.51 -14.54 -2.27
N ALA A 81 11.09 -14.12 -3.47
CA ALA A 81 10.81 -15.04 -4.56
C ALA A 81 12.08 -15.86 -4.93
N HIS A 82 13.24 -15.20 -4.96
CA HIS A 82 14.52 -15.87 -5.19
C HIS A 82 14.88 -16.85 -4.07
N ALA A 83 14.77 -16.43 -2.80
CA ALA A 83 15.04 -17.29 -1.65
C ALA A 83 14.10 -18.51 -1.60
N ALA A 84 12.81 -18.31 -1.93
CA ALA A 84 11.84 -19.38 -2.02
C ALA A 84 12.18 -20.37 -3.13
N GLY A 85 12.60 -19.89 -4.30
CA GLY A 85 13.07 -20.74 -5.40
C GLY A 85 14.31 -21.56 -5.06
N ALA A 86 15.16 -21.07 -4.16
CA ALA A 86 16.33 -21.78 -3.64
C ALA A 86 16.03 -22.70 -2.44
N GLY A 87 14.78 -22.75 -1.96
CA GLY A 87 14.42 -23.48 -0.74
C GLY A 87 14.94 -22.87 0.57
N ASP A 88 15.46 -21.63 0.52
CA ASP A 88 16.04 -20.95 1.68
C ASP A 88 14.98 -20.13 2.44
N ALA A 89 14.19 -20.84 3.26
CA ALA A 89 13.19 -20.22 4.12
C ALA A 89 13.79 -19.27 5.17
N THR A 90 15.07 -19.45 5.54
CA THR A 90 15.76 -18.60 6.53
C THR A 90 16.02 -17.23 5.95
N GLN A 91 16.51 -17.18 4.71
CA GLN A 91 16.75 -15.92 4.00
C GLN A 91 15.42 -15.18 3.78
N ALA A 92 14.37 -15.87 3.31
CA ALA A 92 13.06 -15.27 3.14
C ALA A 92 12.54 -14.58 4.42
N ARG A 93 12.68 -15.23 5.58
CA ARG A 93 12.34 -14.63 6.89
C ARG A 93 13.23 -13.43 7.24
N ARG A 94 14.55 -13.53 6.99
CA ARG A 94 15.51 -12.45 7.26
C ARG A 94 15.20 -11.19 6.44
N VAL A 95 14.94 -11.35 5.14
CA VAL A 95 14.60 -10.24 4.25
C VAL A 95 13.29 -9.59 4.66
N THR A 96 12.27 -10.39 4.99
CA THR A 96 10.98 -9.87 5.48
C THR A 96 11.14 -9.05 6.75
N ARG A 97 11.91 -9.57 7.72
CA ARG A 97 12.18 -8.86 8.97
C ARG A 97 12.92 -7.54 8.74
N MET A 98 13.92 -7.53 7.85
CA MET A 98 14.63 -6.30 7.51
C MET A 98 13.75 -5.30 6.76
N GLY A 99 12.88 -5.77 5.87
CA GLY A 99 11.86 -4.95 5.23
C GLY A 99 10.93 -4.28 6.24
N LEU A 100 10.45 -5.04 7.24
CA LEU A 100 9.63 -4.49 8.33
C LEU A 100 10.39 -3.43 9.13
N TRP A 101 11.65 -3.69 9.52
CA TRP A 101 12.45 -2.71 10.26
C TRP A 101 12.67 -1.41 9.47
N LEU A 102 13.00 -1.51 8.18
CA LEU A 102 13.15 -0.35 7.29
C LEU A 102 11.83 0.42 7.15
N SER A 103 10.72 -0.27 6.92
CA SER A 103 9.40 0.33 6.82
C SER A 103 8.96 1.03 8.10
N LEU A 104 9.20 0.44 9.26
CA LEU A 104 8.87 1.05 10.56
C LEU A 104 9.78 2.25 10.87
N ALA A 105 11.08 2.15 10.58
CA ALA A 105 12.01 3.26 10.74
C ALA A 105 11.64 4.44 9.83
N PHE A 106 11.24 4.17 8.59
CA PHE A 106 10.75 5.17 7.66
C PHE A 106 9.43 5.81 8.15
N GLY A 107 8.48 5.00 8.64
CA GLY A 107 7.25 5.50 9.24
C GLY A 107 7.52 6.44 10.43
N ALA A 108 8.47 6.06 11.29
CA ALA A 108 8.91 6.89 12.41
C ALA A 108 9.57 8.21 11.96
N LEU A 109 10.31 8.19 10.86
CA LEU A 109 10.89 9.41 10.27
C LEU A 109 9.82 10.33 9.66
N CYS A 110 8.75 9.77 9.12
CA CYS A 110 7.64 10.53 8.53
C CYS A 110 6.69 11.10 9.60
N LEU A 111 6.58 10.47 10.77
CA LEU A 111 5.63 10.84 11.81
C LEU A 111 5.77 12.31 12.28
N PRO A 112 6.97 12.85 12.55
CA PRO A 112 7.13 14.26 12.87
C PRO A 112 6.58 15.20 11.79
N ALA A 113 6.74 14.84 10.51
CA ALA A 113 6.20 15.63 9.41
C ALA A 113 4.65 15.63 9.42
N PHE A 114 4.01 14.49 9.75
CA PHE A 114 2.55 14.43 9.93
C PHE A 114 2.07 15.26 11.12
N LEU A 115 2.75 15.16 12.26
CA LEU A 115 2.37 15.91 13.46
C LEU A 115 2.58 17.42 13.31
N ALA A 116 3.56 17.83 12.50
CA ALA A 116 3.85 19.21 12.15
C ALA A 116 3.29 19.62 10.77
N ALA A 117 2.26 18.93 10.27
CA ALA A 117 1.76 19.18 8.92
C ALA A 117 1.15 20.58 8.73
N GLU A 118 0.43 21.10 9.72
CA GLU A 118 -0.17 22.45 9.68
C GLU A 118 0.86 23.56 9.40
N PRO A 119 1.97 23.72 10.17
CA PRO A 119 2.97 24.74 9.87
C PRO A 119 3.70 24.48 8.55
N ILE A 120 3.85 23.21 8.12
CA ILE A 120 4.42 22.86 6.82
C ILE A 120 3.52 23.38 5.68
N PHE A 121 2.20 23.20 5.78
CA PHE A 121 1.26 23.69 4.78
C PHE A 121 1.15 25.21 4.77
N LEU A 122 1.17 25.86 5.94
CA LEU A 122 1.25 27.32 6.04
C LEU A 122 2.51 27.86 5.35
N ALA A 123 3.67 27.23 5.59
CA ALA A 123 4.93 27.60 4.93
C ALA A 123 4.89 27.36 3.41
N ALA A 124 4.11 26.37 2.95
CA ALA A 124 3.86 26.12 1.53
C ALA A 124 2.83 27.07 0.88
N GLY A 125 2.32 28.06 1.62
CA GLY A 125 1.39 29.07 1.12
C GLY A 125 -0.08 28.65 1.09
N GLN A 126 -0.44 27.58 1.81
CA GLN A 126 -1.84 27.16 1.94
C GLN A 126 -2.64 28.10 2.85
N GLN A 127 -3.96 28.14 2.65
CA GLN A 127 -4.84 28.95 3.51
C GLN A 127 -4.85 28.42 4.95
N PRO A 128 -4.95 29.29 5.97
CA PRO A 128 -4.91 28.86 7.37
C PRO A 128 -5.99 27.84 7.75
N GLY A 129 -7.22 28.02 7.28
CA GLY A 129 -8.32 27.09 7.57
C GLY A 129 -8.06 25.69 7.01
N THR A 130 -7.66 25.59 5.75
CA THR A 130 -7.34 24.30 5.10
C THR A 130 -6.11 23.64 5.74
N SER A 131 -5.11 24.43 6.12
CA SER A 131 -3.88 23.94 6.75
C SER A 131 -4.15 23.35 8.14
N ALA A 132 -5.02 23.99 8.93
CA ALA A 132 -5.45 23.50 10.23
C ALA A 132 -6.22 22.17 10.09
N LEU A 133 -7.21 22.12 9.19
CA LEU A 133 -7.99 20.90 8.93
C LEU A 133 -7.13 19.74 8.42
N ALA A 134 -6.17 20.00 7.54
CA ALA A 134 -5.22 19.00 7.07
C ALA A 134 -4.27 18.52 8.18
N GLY A 135 -3.85 19.44 9.06
CA GLY A 135 -3.06 19.13 10.25
C GLY A 135 -3.80 18.23 11.23
N ASP A 136 -5.06 18.56 11.55
CA ASP A 136 -5.90 17.75 12.44
C ASP A 136 -6.16 16.36 11.87
N TYR A 137 -6.44 16.27 10.57
CA TYR A 137 -6.53 14.98 9.87
C TYR A 137 -5.24 14.17 10.02
N LEU A 138 -4.07 14.75 9.75
CA LEU A 138 -2.78 14.05 9.80
C LEU A 138 -2.30 13.72 11.21
N ARG A 139 -2.71 14.46 12.24
CA ARG A 139 -2.43 14.13 13.65
C ARG A 139 -3.04 12.78 14.04
N VAL A 140 -4.19 12.44 13.48
CA VAL A 140 -4.87 11.16 13.71
C VAL A 140 -4.46 10.13 12.66
N ALA A 141 -4.67 10.44 11.38
CA ALA A 141 -4.45 9.51 10.27
C ALA A 141 -2.96 9.19 10.04
N GLY A 142 -2.04 10.09 10.42
CA GLY A 142 -0.60 9.90 10.26
C GLY A 142 -0.08 8.64 10.98
N TRP A 143 -0.70 8.24 12.09
CA TRP A 143 -0.36 7.00 12.79
C TRP A 143 -0.67 5.73 11.98
N ALA A 144 -1.60 5.81 11.01
CA ALA A 144 -1.92 4.69 10.13
C ALA A 144 -0.74 4.33 9.19
N ILE A 145 0.29 5.17 9.09
CA ILE A 145 1.48 4.88 8.26
C ILE A 145 2.18 3.58 8.71
N PHE A 146 2.23 3.30 10.02
CA PHE A 146 2.87 2.10 10.56
C PHE A 146 2.15 0.82 10.15
N PRO A 147 0.85 0.63 10.48
CA PRO A 147 0.13 -0.57 10.06
C PRO A 147 0.04 -0.65 8.53
N ALA A 148 -0.11 0.46 7.81
CA ALA A 148 -0.16 0.45 6.35
C ALA A 148 1.12 -0.11 5.73
N LEU A 149 2.29 0.34 6.16
CA LEU A 149 3.58 -0.15 5.65
C LEU A 149 3.86 -1.60 6.07
N VAL A 150 3.47 -1.99 7.29
CA VAL A 150 3.57 -3.39 7.74
C VAL A 150 2.73 -4.30 6.85
N VAL A 151 1.47 -3.94 6.60
CA VAL A 151 0.58 -4.67 5.70
C VAL A 151 1.17 -4.76 4.29
N MET A 152 1.82 -3.69 3.81
CA MET A 152 2.45 -3.69 2.50
C MET A 152 3.61 -4.70 2.41
N VAL A 153 4.48 -4.78 3.43
CA VAL A 153 5.57 -5.79 3.47
C VAL A 153 5.00 -7.21 3.53
N LEU A 154 3.97 -7.45 4.35
CA LEU A 154 3.32 -8.76 4.44
C LEU A 154 2.63 -9.16 3.12
N LYS A 155 1.99 -8.19 2.45
CA LYS A 155 1.39 -8.39 1.14
C LYS A 155 2.44 -8.79 0.10
N SER A 156 3.57 -8.10 0.06
CA SER A 156 4.70 -8.45 -0.81
C SER A 156 5.26 -9.85 -0.50
N TYR A 157 5.37 -10.21 0.78
CA TYR A 157 5.83 -11.54 1.18
C TYR A 157 4.88 -12.65 0.70
N LEU A 158 3.58 -12.48 0.93
CA LEU A 158 2.58 -13.44 0.48
C LEU A 158 2.51 -13.53 -1.04
N ALA A 159 2.67 -12.40 -1.74
CA ALA A 159 2.73 -12.37 -3.20
C ALA A 159 3.97 -13.12 -3.73
N ALA A 160 5.13 -12.95 -3.10
CA ALA A 160 6.36 -13.64 -3.47
C ALA A 160 6.28 -15.17 -3.29
N LEU A 161 5.42 -15.66 -2.38
CA LEU A 161 5.19 -17.08 -2.14
C LEU A 161 3.97 -17.66 -2.88
N GLU A 162 3.41 -16.91 -3.84
CA GLU A 162 2.20 -17.28 -4.59
C GLU A 162 0.95 -17.53 -3.70
N ARG A 163 0.96 -17.01 -2.46
CA ARG A 163 -0.14 -17.10 -1.49
C ARG A 163 -1.05 -15.87 -1.51
N THR A 164 -1.22 -15.27 -2.68
CA THR A 164 -2.01 -14.04 -2.89
C THR A 164 -3.47 -14.16 -2.45
N ARG A 165 -4.03 -15.37 -2.41
CA ARG A 165 -5.38 -15.64 -1.86
C ARG A 165 -5.54 -15.19 -0.41
N VAL A 166 -4.49 -15.29 0.41
CA VAL A 166 -4.53 -14.84 1.82
C VAL A 166 -4.65 -13.32 1.89
N VAL A 167 -3.91 -12.60 1.04
CA VAL A 167 -4.01 -11.14 0.92
C VAL A 167 -5.44 -10.74 0.57
N LEU A 168 -6.04 -11.40 -0.43
CA LEU A 168 -7.41 -11.10 -0.87
C LEU A 168 -8.42 -11.22 0.28
N TRP A 169 -8.39 -12.33 1.04
CA TRP A 169 -9.31 -12.53 2.16
C TRP A 169 -9.11 -11.53 3.29
N VAL A 170 -7.86 -11.18 3.62
CA VAL A 170 -7.56 -10.15 4.64
C VAL A 170 -8.05 -8.77 4.19
N THR A 171 -7.83 -8.41 2.92
CA THR A 171 -8.30 -7.14 2.37
C THR A 171 -9.83 -7.09 2.35
N LEU A 172 -10.52 -8.15 1.95
CA LEU A 172 -11.98 -8.22 2.00
C LEU A 172 -12.53 -8.07 3.42
N GLY A 173 -11.88 -8.70 4.41
CA GLY A 173 -12.22 -8.52 5.81
C GLY A 173 -12.04 -7.07 6.29
N ALA A 174 -10.93 -6.42 5.90
CA ALA A 174 -10.69 -5.01 6.22
C ALA A 174 -11.73 -4.08 5.60
N VAL A 175 -12.13 -4.33 4.35
CA VAL A 175 -13.22 -3.59 3.69
C VAL A 175 -14.55 -3.79 4.42
N ALA A 176 -14.88 -5.01 4.81
CA ALA A 176 -16.11 -5.27 5.55
C ALA A 176 -16.15 -4.53 6.90
N VAL A 177 -15.02 -4.50 7.63
CA VAL A 177 -14.90 -3.71 8.87
C VAL A 177 -15.07 -2.21 8.58
N ASN A 178 -14.43 -1.70 7.51
CA ASN A 178 -14.56 -0.30 7.14
C ASN A 178 -16.02 0.08 6.82
N VAL A 179 -16.76 -0.74 6.08
CA VAL A 179 -18.20 -0.52 5.78
C VAL A 179 -19.09 -0.58 7.03
N VAL A 180 -18.73 -1.34 8.05
CA VAL A 180 -19.49 -1.41 9.31
C VAL A 180 -19.20 -0.22 10.23
N VAL A 181 -18.00 0.36 10.15
CA VAL A 181 -17.53 1.43 11.03
C VAL A 181 -17.79 2.82 10.44
N ASN A 182 -17.81 2.96 9.11
CA ASN A 182 -18.11 4.17 8.35
C ASN A 182 -19.63 4.32 8.14
#